data_AF-A0A521NPX7-F1
#
_entry.id   AF-A0A521NPX7-F1
#
_cell.length_a   1.000
_cell.length_b   1.000
_cell.length_c   1.000
_cell.angle_alpha   90.00
_cell.angle_beta   90.00
_cell.angle_gamma   90.00
#
_symmetry.space_group_name_H-M   'P 1'
#
loop_
_entity.id
_entity.type
_entity.pdbx_description
1 polymer ?
#
loop_
_entity_poly.entity_id
_entity_poly.type
_entity_poly.pdbx_seq_one_letter_code
_entity_poly.pdbx_strand_id
1 'polypeptide(L)'
;MEQTLEQEAPVPFPQIRSVLKHKRRIVGAASAGVAALGIWLAWRTGVVELYAIALVLAAAVHMAMKVAVEVIELVAETLMPR
;
A
#
# COMPACT_ATOMS: atom_id res chain seq x y z
N MET A 1 -23.91 -10.91 39.94
CA MET A 1 -22.97 -11.19 38.83
C MET A 1 -23.50 -10.46 37.62
N GLU A 2 -23.28 -9.15 37.58
CA GLU A 2 -23.58 -8.33 36.41
C GLU A 2 -22.51 -8.63 35.36
N GLN A 3 -22.84 -9.49 34.40
CA GLN A 3 -22.06 -9.62 33.18
C GLN A 3 -22.22 -8.31 32.42
N THR A 4 -21.23 -7.42 32.57
CA THR A 4 -20.99 -6.33 31.64
C THR A 4 -20.83 -6.94 30.26
N LEU A 5 -21.92 -6.94 29.49
CA LEU A 5 -21.87 -7.06 28.05
C LEU A 5 -21.11 -5.83 27.57
N GLU A 6 -19.77 -5.93 27.53
CA GLU A 6 -18.95 -5.09 26.67
C GLU A 6 -19.50 -5.30 25.26
N GLN A 7 -20.47 -4.46 24.88
CA GLN A 7 -20.84 -4.26 23.50
C GLN A 7 -19.57 -3.83 22.80
N GLU A 8 -18.95 -4.81 22.11
CA GLU A 8 -17.82 -4.61 21.22
C GLU A 8 -18.26 -3.53 20.22
N ALA A 9 -17.85 -2.29 20.47
CA ALA A 9 -18.27 -1.14 19.70
C ALA A 9 -18.00 -1.43 18.21
N PRO A 10 -18.97 -1.20 17.30
CA PRO A 10 -18.82 -1.55 15.90
C PRO A 10 -17.57 -0.84 15.35
N VAL A 11 -16.54 -1.63 15.03
CA VAL A 11 -15.24 -1.12 14.57
C VAL A 11 -15.50 -0.23 13.35
N PRO A 12 -15.33 1.10 13.41
CA PRO A 12 -16.06 1.93 12.46
C PRO A 12 -15.43 1.96 11.06
N PHE A 13 -14.23 1.39 10.86
CA PHE A 13 -13.63 1.17 9.52
C PHE A 13 -12.78 -0.11 9.45
N PRO A 14 -13.40 -1.31 9.34
CA PRO A 14 -12.67 -2.57 9.34
C PRO A 14 -11.79 -2.75 8.10
N GLN A 15 -12.19 -2.15 6.96
CA GLN A 15 -11.46 -2.22 5.70
C GLN A 15 -10.13 -1.45 5.77
N ILE A 16 -10.12 -0.25 6.37
CA ILE A 16 -8.91 0.58 6.51
C ILE A 16 -7.91 -0.10 7.45
N ARG A 17 -8.39 -0.72 8.54
CA ARG A 17 -7.55 -1.47 9.49
C ARG A 17 -6.88 -2.69 8.85
N SER A 18 -7.58 -3.39 7.95
CA SER A 18 -7.05 -4.53 7.19
C SER A 18 -5.94 -4.11 6.21
N VAL A 19 -6.15 -2.97 5.54
CA VAL A 19 -5.19 -2.36 4.61
C VAL A 19 -3.92 -1.91 5.36
N LEU A 20 -4.07 -1.27 6.52
CA LEU A 20 -2.93 -0.89 7.38
C LEU A 20 -2.14 -2.11 7.86
N LYS A 21 -2.80 -3.23 8.18
CA LYS A 21 -2.12 -4.47 8.63
C LYS A 21 -1.23 -5.07 7.54
N HIS A 22 -1.57 -4.83 6.27
CA HIS A 22 -0.85 -5.37 5.12
C HIS A 22 -0.11 -4.30 4.30
N LYS A 23 0.06 -3.09 4.84
CA LYS A 23 0.66 -1.95 4.13
C LYS A 23 1.97 -2.28 3.42
N ARG A 24 2.85 -3.02 4.10
CA ARG A 24 4.15 -3.43 3.54
C ARG A 24 4.01 -4.37 2.32
N ARG A 25 2.99 -5.23 2.31
CA ARG A 25 2.69 -6.10 1.16
C ARG A 25 2.08 -5.31 0.01
N ILE A 26 1.20 -4.35 0.29
CA ILE A 26 0.56 -3.51 -0.74
C ILE A 26 1.61 -2.65 -1.45
N VAL A 27 2.47 -1.97 -0.69
CA VAL A 27 3.58 -1.16 -1.23
C VAL A 27 4.54 -2.03 -2.05
N GLY A 28 4.90 -3.21 -1.52
CA GLY A 28 5.77 -4.16 -2.22
C GLY A 28 5.16 -4.70 -3.51
N ALA A 29 3.87 -5.09 -3.48
CA ALA A 29 3.17 -5.61 -4.65
C ALA A 29 2.98 -4.54 -5.73
N ALA A 30 2.68 -3.29 -5.36
CA ALA A 30 2.57 -2.19 -6.29
C ALA A 30 3.90 -1.92 -7.03
N SER A 31 5.01 -1.85 -6.29
CA SER A 31 6.34 -1.66 -6.88
C SER A 31 6.76 -2.85 -7.75
N ALA A 32 6.54 -4.08 -7.28
CA ALA A 32 6.83 -5.29 -8.06
C ALA A 32 5.98 -5.37 -9.35
N GLY A 33 4.71 -4.97 -9.30
CA GLY A 33 3.84 -4.90 -10.47
C GLY A 33 4.36 -3.92 -11.53
N VAL A 34 4.80 -2.73 -11.11
CA VAL A 34 5.39 -1.73 -12.01
C VAL A 34 6.69 -2.22 -12.62
N ALA A 35 7.57 -2.85 -11.82
CA ALA A 35 8.79 -3.46 -12.34
C ALA A 35 8.49 -4.58 -13.35
N ALA A 36 7.57 -5.48 -13.03
CA ALA A 36 7.19 -6.59 -13.91
C ALA A 36 6.60 -6.09 -15.24
N LEU A 37 5.71 -5.09 -15.20
CA LEU A 37 5.12 -4.48 -16.40
C LEU A 37 6.19 -3.79 -17.24
N GLY A 38 7.10 -3.04 -16.62
CA GLY A 38 8.18 -2.36 -17.34
C GLY A 38 9.18 -3.33 -17.97
N ILE A 39 9.55 -4.40 -17.26
CA ILE A 39 10.40 -5.49 -17.78
C ILE A 39 9.70 -6.21 -18.95
N TRP A 40 8.40 -6.49 -18.82
CA TRP A 40 7.61 -7.09 -19.88
C TRP A 40 7.54 -6.20 -21.12
N LEU A 41 7.34 -4.89 -20.94
CA LEU A 41 7.35 -3.90 -22.03
C LEU A 41 8.72 -3.81 -22.71
N ALA A 42 9.80 -3.77 -21.94
CA ALA A 42 11.17 -3.76 -22.47
C ALA A 42 11.44 -5.00 -23.32
N TRP A 43 11.04 -6.18 -22.82
CA TRP A 43 11.16 -7.43 -23.56
C TRP A 43 10.30 -7.44 -24.83
N ARG A 44 9.08 -6.91 -24.77
CA ARG A 44 8.14 -6.91 -25.90
C ARG A 44 8.56 -5.96 -27.03
N THR A 45 9.17 -4.83 -26.68
CA THR A 45 9.60 -3.77 -27.60
C THR A 45 11.04 -3.94 -28.07
N GLY A 46 11.84 -4.73 -27.36
CA GLY A 46 13.26 -4.94 -27.66
C GLY A 46 14.16 -3.77 -27.26
N VAL A 47 13.62 -2.76 -26.58
CA VAL A 47 14.37 -1.58 -26.16
C VAL A 47 14.97 -1.82 -24.78
N VAL A 48 16.30 -1.90 -24.72
CA VAL A 48 17.03 -2.25 -23.49
C VAL A 48 16.98 -1.15 -22.44
N GLU A 49 16.90 0.12 -22.84
CA GLU A 49 16.84 1.27 -21.93
C GLU A 49 15.59 1.24 -21.04
N LEU A 50 14.51 0.62 -21.51
CA LEU A 50 13.27 0.45 -20.75
C LEU A 50 13.46 -0.38 -19.48
N TYR A 51 14.46 -1.29 -19.41
CA TYR A 51 14.75 -2.01 -18.17
C TYR A 51 15.21 -1.07 -17.05
N ALA A 52 16.11 -0.13 -17.37
CA ALA A 52 16.59 0.85 -16.39
C ALA A 52 15.46 1.80 -15.98
N ILE A 53 14.68 2.29 -16.95
CA ILE A 53 13.54 3.17 -16.71
C ILE A 53 12.49 2.47 -15.82
N ALA A 54 12.19 1.19 -16.08
CA ALA A 54 11.27 0.40 -15.28
C ALA A 54 11.69 0.29 -13.82
N LEU A 55 12.99 0.06 -13.56
CA LEU A 55 13.52 0.00 -12.19
C LEU A 55 13.42 1.35 -11.47
N VAL A 56 13.74 2.44 -12.15
CA VAL A 56 13.61 3.80 -11.60
C VAL A 56 12.14 4.11 -11.27
N LEU A 57 11.21 3.79 -12.18
CA LEU A 57 9.77 3.93 -11.96
C LEU A 57 9.27 3.08 -10.80
N ALA A 58 9.71 1.82 -10.70
CA ALA A 58 9.32 0.94 -9.60
C ALA A 58 9.80 1.47 -8.24
N ALA A 59 11.00 2.07 -8.18
CA ALA A 59 11.52 2.72 -6.99
C ALA A 59 10.73 3.99 -6.63
N ALA A 60 10.40 4.82 -7.63
CA ALA A 60 9.59 6.02 -7.44
C ALA A 60 8.18 5.67 -6.92
N VAL A 61 7.54 4.66 -7.49
CA VAL A 61 6.22 4.17 -7.04
C VAL A 61 6.29 3.60 -5.63
N HIS A 62 7.37 2.91 -5.27
CA HIS A 62 7.56 2.42 -3.91
C HIS A 62 7.58 3.56 -2.89
N MET A 63 8.35 4.61 -3.17
CA MET A 63 8.42 5.80 -2.30
C MET A 63 7.08 6.53 -2.23
N ALA A 64 6.45 6.77 -3.38
CA ALA A 64 5.15 7.45 -3.44
C ALA A 64 4.07 6.68 -2.66
N MET A 65 4.02 5.35 -2.80
CA MET A 65 3.06 4.51 -2.09
C MET A 65 3.34 4.47 -0.58
N LYS A 66 4.61 4.47 -0.17
CA LYS A 66 4.99 4.56 1.25
C LYS A 66 4.46 5.86 1.88
N VAL A 67 4.66 7.00 1.22
CA VAL A 67 4.16 8.30 1.66
C VAL A 67 2.63 8.32 1.67
N ALA A 68 1.98 7.82 0.62
CA ALA A 68 0.51 7.77 0.56
C ALA A 68 -0.09 6.97 1.72
N VAL A 69 0.50 5.83 2.07
CA VAL A 69 0.07 5.03 3.22
C VAL A 69 0.29 5.78 4.54
N GLU A 70 1.44 6.43 4.74
CA GLU A 70 1.70 7.23 5.95
C GLU A 70 0.68 8.36 6.09
N VAL A 71 0.33 9.03 5.00
CA VAL A 71 -0.74 10.06 4.99
C VAL A 71 -2.09 9.46 5.36
N ILE A 72 -2.46 8.30 4.80
CA ILE A 72 -3.72 7.61 5.16
C ILE A 72 -3.73 7.22 6.63
N GLU A 73 -2.61 6.77 7.17
CA GLU A 73 -2.46 6.40 8.59
C GLU A 73 -2.63 7.63 9.50
N LEU A 74 -2.02 8.77 9.15
CA LEU A 74 -2.19 10.05 9.83
C LEU A 74 -3.65 10.54 9.81
N VAL A 75 -4.30 10.45 8.64
CA VAL A 75 -5.73 10.82 8.50
C VAL A 75 -6.60 9.89 9.32
N ALA A 76 -6.32 8.57 9.30
CA ALA A 76 -7.07 7.60 10.09
C ALA A 76 -6.92 7.86 11.59
N GLU A 77 -5.72 8.22 12.06
CA GLU A 77 -5.46 8.58 13.47
C GLU A 77 -6.15 9.91 13.85
N THR A 78 -6.19 10.88 12.94
CA THR A 78 -6.90 12.16 13.16
C THR A 78 -8.42 11.95 13.25
N LEU A 79 -8.99 11.06 12.44
CA LEU A 79 -10.42 10.76 12.42
C LEU A 79 -10.86 9.78 13.51
N MET A 80 -9.94 8.97 14.02
CA MET A 80 -10.15 8.01 15.11
C MET A 80 -9.02 8.13 16.14
N PRO A 81 -9.07 9.16 17.00
CA PRO A 81 -8.16 9.22 18.13
C PRO A 81 -8.45 7.99 19.02
N ARG A 82 -7.40 7.23 19.33
CA ARG A 82 -7.51 6.15 20.32
C ARG A 82 -7.73 6.73 21.71
#